data_AF-A0A220UK28-F1
#
_entry.id   AF-A0A220UK28-F1
#
_cell.length_a   1.000
_cell.length_b   1.000
_cell.length_c   1.000
_cell.angle_alpha   90.00
_cell.angle_beta   90.00
_cell.angle_gamma   90.00
#
_symmetry.space_group_name_H-M   'P 1'
#
loop_
_entity.id
_entity.type
_entity.pdbx_description
1 polymer ?
#
loop_
_entity_poly.entity_id
_entity_poly.type
_entity_poly.pdbx_seq_one_letter_code
_entity_poly.pdbx_strand_id
1 'polypeptide(L)'
;MKSSIGVAVTVFLIVLGIWLADLLNDQSNSVKVTESVAAYSDWECGYQHTLDCKVVFETEVNKSYPVQRIRYGKDFMAVKVSQVGISGWIYAGKGVQVNAEPNT
;
A
#
# COMPACT_ATOMS: atom_id res chain seq x y z
N MET A 1 13.01 -6.18 37.87
CA MET A 1 11.68 -5.83 37.29
C MET A 1 11.69 -4.49 36.56
N LYS A 2 12.14 -3.37 37.16
CA LYS A 2 12.20 -2.05 36.50
C LYS A 2 13.01 -2.03 35.19
N SER A 3 14.17 -2.69 35.13
CA SER A 3 14.98 -2.77 33.91
C SER A 3 14.31 -3.57 32.78
N SER A 4 13.47 -4.57 33.09
CA SER A 4 12.75 -5.35 32.07
C SER A 4 11.67 -4.52 31.38
N ILE A 5 10.97 -3.66 32.13
CA ILE A 5 9.97 -2.73 31.59
C ILE A 5 10.65 -1.69 30.67
N GLY A 6 11.80 -1.14 31.09
CA GLY A 6 12.56 -0.20 30.26
C GLY A 6 13.02 -0.80 28.93
N VAL A 7 13.48 -2.05 28.94
CA VAL A 7 13.85 -2.79 27.73
C VAL A 7 12.62 -3.02 26.85
N ALA A 8 11.48 -3.45 27.42
CA ALA A 8 10.26 -3.68 26.66
C ALA A 8 9.74 -2.41 25.97
N VAL A 9 9.73 -1.27 26.66
CA VAL A 9 9.34 0.02 26.09
C VAL A 9 10.28 0.44 24.96
N THR A 10 11.59 0.25 25.16
CA THR A 10 12.58 0.60 24.13
C THR A 10 12.39 -0.22 22.86
N VAL A 11 12.20 -1.54 22.99
CA VAL A 11 11.92 -2.43 21.85
C VAL A 11 10.63 -2.02 21.14
N PHE A 12 9.58 -1.71 21.90
CA PHE A 12 8.31 -1.27 21.33
C PHE A 12 8.45 0.01 20.49
N LEU A 13 9.18 1.01 21.01
CA LEU A 13 9.43 2.25 20.27
C LEU A 13 10.25 2.02 19.00
N ILE A 14 11.24 1.12 19.04
CA ILE A 14 12.03 0.76 17.85
C ILE A 14 11.13 0.12 16.78
N VAL A 15 10.27 -0.83 17.17
CA VAL A 15 9.34 -1.49 16.24
C VAL A 15 8.37 -0.47 15.63
N LEU A 16 7.82 0.44 16.43
CA LEU A 16 6.97 1.52 15.93
C LEU A 16 7.70 2.46 14.98
N GLY A 17 8.95 2.81 15.28
CA GLY A 17 9.78 3.67 14.44
C GLY A 17 10.04 3.04 13.07
N ILE A 18 10.39 1.75 13.04
CA ILE A 18 10.59 1.00 11.79
C ILE A 18 9.28 0.94 10.99
N TRP A 19 8.16 0.63 11.64
CA TRP A 19 6.86 0.57 10.96
C TRP A 19 6.43 1.92 10.38
N LEU A 20 6.66 3.02 11.10
CA LEU A 20 6.34 4.36 10.63
C LEU A 20 7.24 4.79 9.48
N ALA A 21 8.55 4.49 9.55
CA ALA A 21 9.48 4.77 8.46
C ALA A 21 9.09 4.04 7.17
N ASP A 22 8.71 2.77 7.28
CA ASP A 22 8.20 1.96 6.18
C ASP A 22 6.91 2.54 5.58
N LEU A 23 5.97 3.00 6.42
CA LEU A 23 4.75 3.68 5.96
C LEU A 23 5.05 5.01 5.23
N LEU A 24 5.96 5.81 5.76
CA LEU A 24 6.33 7.09 5.15
C LEU A 24 7.06 6.89 3.82
N ASN A 25 7.92 5.86 3.73
CA ASN A 25 8.59 5.49 2.49
C ASN A 25 7.60 5.00 1.43
N ASP A 26 6.51 4.33 1.81
CA ASP A 26 5.44 4.01 0.86
C ASP A 26 4.74 5.29 0.37
N GLN A 27 4.44 6.21 1.30
CA GLN A 27 3.68 7.43 1.04
C GLN A 27 4.43 8.51 0.25
N SER A 28 5.76 8.42 0.14
CA SER A 28 6.54 9.28 -0.74
C SER A 28 6.36 8.94 -2.23
N ASN A 29 5.71 7.80 -2.55
CA ASN A 29 5.52 7.37 -3.92
C ASN A 29 4.16 7.81 -4.50
N SER A 30 4.09 7.82 -5.83
CA SER A 30 2.82 8.00 -6.55
C SER A 30 2.66 6.93 -7.62
N VAL A 31 1.41 6.61 -7.96
CA VAL A 31 1.09 5.67 -9.03
C VAL A 31 0.31 6.37 -10.11
N LYS A 32 0.88 6.36 -11.31
CA LYS A 32 0.19 6.79 -12.53
C LYS A 32 -0.55 5.61 -13.13
N VAL A 33 -1.84 5.78 -13.27
CA VAL A 33 -2.71 4.82 -13.91
C VAL A 33 -2.95 5.26 -15.35
N THR A 34 -2.61 4.39 -16.30
CA THR A 34 -2.67 4.63 -17.76
C THR A 34 -3.85 3.92 -18.42
N GLU A 35 -4.50 3.00 -17.72
CA GLU A 35 -5.72 2.29 -18.12
C GLU A 35 -6.64 2.17 -16.90
N SER A 36 -7.96 2.10 -17.07
CA SER A 36 -8.86 1.98 -15.91
C SER A 36 -8.66 0.61 -15.26
N VAL A 37 -8.36 0.62 -13.95
CA VAL A 37 -8.17 -0.59 -13.14
C VAL A 37 -9.07 -0.57 -11.90
N ALA A 38 -9.52 -1.76 -11.54
CA ALA A 38 -10.35 -1.97 -10.36
C ALA A 38 -9.50 -1.83 -9.09
N ALA A 39 -10.02 -1.02 -8.14
CA ALA A 39 -9.49 -0.93 -6.79
C ALA A 39 -10.34 -1.80 -5.85
N TYR A 40 -9.70 -2.69 -5.10
CA TYR A 40 -10.36 -3.69 -4.26
C TYR A 40 -10.35 -3.32 -2.78
N SER A 41 -11.28 -3.88 -2.01
CA SER A 41 -11.37 -3.70 -0.56
C SER A 41 -10.18 -4.29 0.21
N ASP A 42 -9.56 -5.35 -0.30
CA ASP A 42 -8.43 -6.05 0.32
C ASP A 42 -7.30 -6.28 -0.70
N TRP A 43 -6.05 -6.23 -0.23
CA TRP A 43 -4.87 -6.52 -1.05
C TRP A 43 -4.79 -8.01 -1.39
N GLU A 44 -5.33 -8.89 -0.55
CA GLU A 44 -5.37 -10.34 -0.77
C GLU A 44 -6.24 -10.75 -1.96
N CYS A 45 -6.99 -9.81 -2.55
CA CYS A 45 -7.75 -10.04 -3.79
C CYS A 45 -6.88 -10.31 -5.03
N GLY A 46 -5.56 -10.21 -4.91
CA GLY A 46 -4.63 -10.68 -5.93
C GLY A 46 -4.48 -12.20 -5.94
N TYR A 47 -4.95 -12.90 -4.89
CA TYR A 47 -4.98 -14.36 -4.84
C TYR A 47 -6.29 -14.91 -5.43
N GLN A 48 -6.19 -16.04 -6.13
CA GLN A 48 -7.32 -16.66 -6.87
C GLN A 48 -8.47 -17.18 -5.99
N HIS A 49 -8.28 -17.31 -4.67
CA HIS A 49 -9.24 -17.98 -3.78
C HIS A 49 -9.75 -17.11 -2.62
N THR A 50 -9.56 -15.79 -2.70
CA THR A 50 -10.04 -14.87 -1.68
C THR A 50 -11.53 -14.59 -1.88
N LEU A 51 -12.36 -14.99 -0.92
CA LEU A 51 -13.83 -15.01 -1.06
C LEU A 51 -14.50 -13.63 -0.89
N ASP A 52 -13.85 -12.69 -0.23
CA ASP A 52 -14.44 -11.40 0.16
C ASP A 52 -13.99 -10.21 -0.70
N CYS A 53 -13.68 -10.48 -1.97
CA CYS A 53 -13.16 -9.47 -2.89
C CYS A 53 -14.25 -8.61 -3.50
N LYS A 54 -14.23 -7.32 -3.16
CA LYS A 54 -15.17 -6.33 -3.67
C LYS A 54 -14.41 -5.18 -4.29
N VAL A 55 -14.80 -4.80 -5.50
CA VAL A 55 -14.35 -3.56 -6.12
C VAL A 55 -15.01 -2.41 -5.38
N VAL A 56 -14.20 -1.48 -4.86
CA VAL A 56 -14.66 -0.28 -4.16
C VAL A 56 -14.79 0.92 -5.10
N PHE A 57 -13.94 1.00 -6.13
CA PHE A 57 -14.04 1.96 -7.22
C PHE A 57 -13.17 1.53 -8.40
N GLU A 58 -13.39 2.17 -9.55
CA GLU A 58 -12.52 2.09 -10.73
C GLU A 58 -11.67 3.36 -10.80
N THR A 59 -10.37 3.21 -11.08
CA THR A 59 -9.48 4.35 -11.26
C THR A 59 -9.76 5.06 -12.58
N GLU A 60 -9.54 6.37 -12.59
CA GLU A 60 -9.56 7.20 -13.79
C GLU A 60 -8.27 7.03 -14.61
N VAL A 61 -8.44 6.99 -15.93
CA VAL A 61 -7.34 6.86 -16.89
C VAL A 61 -6.47 8.12 -16.90
N ASN A 62 -5.15 7.94 -17.02
CA ASN A 62 -4.13 9.00 -17.04
C ASN A 62 -4.06 9.86 -15.78
N LYS A 63 -4.56 9.36 -14.65
CA LYS A 63 -4.51 10.05 -13.36
C LYS A 63 -3.38 9.50 -12.49
N SER A 64 -2.79 10.37 -11.68
CA SER A 64 -1.83 9.98 -10.65
C SER A 64 -2.51 9.94 -9.29
N TYR A 65 -2.23 8.89 -8.52
CA TYR A 65 -2.77 8.68 -7.19
C TYR A 65 -1.64 8.64 -6.18
N PRO A 66 -1.75 9.35 -5.05
CA PRO A 66 -0.78 9.21 -3.96
C PRO A 66 -0.90 7.81 -3.36
N VAL A 67 0.25 7.19 -3.07
CA VAL A 67 0.31 5.88 -2.43
C VAL A 67 0.04 6.05 -0.93
N GLN A 68 -0.82 5.20 -0.38
CA GLN A 68 -1.05 5.13 1.06
C GLN A 68 -0.24 4.01 1.71
N ARG A 69 -0.04 2.91 0.98
CA ARG A 69 0.63 1.70 1.44
C ARG A 69 0.98 0.80 0.24
N ILE A 70 2.10 0.09 0.32
CA ILE A 70 2.46 -0.96 -0.62
C ILE A 70 2.46 -2.30 0.11
N ARG A 71 1.97 -3.35 -0.55
CA ARG A 71 2.01 -4.73 -0.09
C ARG A 71 2.54 -5.61 -1.20
N TYR A 72 3.31 -6.62 -0.82
CA TYR A 72 3.85 -7.61 -1.73
C TYR A 72 3.20 -8.95 -1.43
N GLY A 73 2.48 -9.49 -2.41
CA GLY A 73 2.10 -10.89 -2.45
C GLY A 73 3.21 -11.73 -3.09
N LYS A 74 3.01 -13.04 -3.14
CA LYS A 74 3.99 -13.95 -3.75
C LYS A 74 4.33 -13.57 -5.19
N ASP A 75 3.29 -13.25 -5.97
CA ASP A 75 3.39 -13.05 -7.43
C ASP A 75 2.84 -11.67 -7.87
N PHE A 76 2.54 -10.77 -6.94
CA PHE A 76 1.96 -9.47 -7.25
C PHE A 76 2.38 -8.40 -6.23
N MET A 77 2.33 -7.13 -6.67
CA MET A 77 2.43 -5.97 -5.80
C MET A 77 1.07 -5.26 -5.77
N ALA A 78 0.57 -4.99 -4.58
CA ALA A 78 -0.67 -4.25 -4.36
C ALA A 78 -0.35 -2.87 -3.78
N VAL A 79 -0.98 -1.85 -4.33
CA VAL A 79 -0.81 -0.46 -3.93
C VAL A 79 -2.13 0.07 -3.43
N LYS A 80 -2.17 0.58 -2.21
CA LYS A 80 -3.32 1.25 -1.67
C LYS A 80 -3.35 2.70 -2.14
N VAL A 81 -4.44 3.09 -2.76
CA VAL A 81 -4.69 4.45 -3.29
C VAL A 81 -6.03 4.97 -2.79
N SER A 82 -6.22 6.29 -2.84
CA SER A 82 -7.48 6.94 -2.44
C SER A 82 -8.04 7.83 -3.54
N GLN A 83 -9.35 7.77 -3.72
CA GLN A 83 -10.13 8.58 -4.64
C GLN A 83 -11.38 9.09 -3.93
N VAL A 84 -11.54 10.42 -3.86
CA VAL A 84 -12.75 11.07 -3.31
C VAL A 84 -13.13 10.53 -1.90
N GLY A 85 -12.14 10.33 -1.04
CA GLY A 85 -12.33 9.86 0.34
C GLY A 85 -12.53 8.35 0.51
N ILE A 86 -12.54 7.57 -0.57
CA ILE A 86 -12.60 6.11 -0.54
C ILE A 86 -11.22 5.55 -0.89
N SER A 87 -10.76 4.54 -0.15
CA SER A 87 -9.46 3.90 -0.39
C SER A 87 -9.63 2.45 -0.86
N GLY A 88 -8.75 2.01 -1.75
CA GLY A 88 -8.78 0.67 -2.33
C GLY A 88 -7.40 0.22 -2.81
N TRP A 89 -7.27 -1.07 -3.07
CA TRP A 89 -6.03 -1.72 -3.51
C TRP A 89 -6.05 -1.97 -5.00
N ILE A 90 -5.07 -1.42 -5.71
CA ILE A 90 -4.83 -1.71 -7.13
C ILE A 90 -3.59 -2.59 -7.26
N TYR A 91 -3.54 -3.39 -8.31
CA TYR A 91 -2.41 -4.29 -8.56
C TYR A 91 -1.46 -3.69 -9.59
N ALA A 92 -0.17 -3.71 -9.28
CA ALA A 92 0.84 -3.30 -10.24
C ALA A 92 0.89 -4.28 -11.41
N GLY A 93 0.97 -3.75 -12.63
CA GLY A 93 0.86 -4.53 -13.84
C GLY A 93 0.70 -3.63 -15.07
N LYS A 94 0.19 -4.19 -16.16
CA LYS A 94 -0.19 -3.37 -17.32
C LYS A 94 -1.23 -2.33 -16.89
N GLY A 95 -1.05 -1.10 -17.35
CA GLY A 95 -1.93 0.00 -16.97
C GLY A 95 -1.51 0.75 -15.70
N VAL A 96 -0.59 0.23 -14.87
CA VAL A 96 -0.23 0.83 -13.58
C VAL A 96 1.27 1.08 -13.48
N GLN A 97 1.69 2.34 -13.58
CA GLN A 97 3.09 2.77 -13.46
C GLN A 97 3.35 3.34 -12.07
N VAL A 98 4.18 2.67 -11.28
CA VAL A 98 4.62 3.18 -9.97
C VAL A 98 5.80 4.11 -10.17
N ASN A 99 5.59 5.40 -9.95
CA ASN A 99 6.66 6.39 -9.91
C ASN A 99 7.17 6.44 -8.46
N ALA A 100 8.18 5.62 -8.19
CA ALA A 100 8.99 5.76 -6.99
C ALA A 100 10.13 6.75 -7.27
N GLU A 101 10.28 7.78 -6.45
CA GLU A 101 11.52 8.56 -6.47
C GLU A 101 12.67 7.63 -6.09
N PRO A 102 13.80 7.61 -6.84
CA PRO A 102 14.95 6.85 -6.43
C PRO A 102 15.48 7.46 -5.12
N ASN A 103 15.45 6.68 -4.04
CA ASN A 103 16.11 7.05 -2.79
C ASN A 103 17.61 7.27 -3.07
N THR A 104 18.03 8.53 -3.15
CA THR A 104 19.45 8.96 -3.11
C THR A 104 19.97 8.95 -1.70
#